data_AF-A0A7V9RGX4-F1
#
_entry.id   AF-A0A7V9RGX4-F1
#
_cell.length_a   1.000
_cell.length_b   1.000
_cell.length_c   1.000
_cell.angle_alpha   90.00
_cell.angle_beta   90.00
_cell.angle_gamma   90.00
#
_symmetry.space_group_name_H-M   'P 1'
#
loop_
_entity.id
_entity.type
_entity.pdbx_description
1 polymer ?
#
loop_
_entity_poly.entity_id
_entity_poly.type
_entity_poly.pdbx_seq_one_letter_code
_entity_poly.pdbx_strand_id
1 'polypeptide(L)'
;MARGRSSCEAVVTLRWWMLFVIACGPRAPAPLPVPGSGAPIAQPPDAAAGGPLDQDLDRLAERSVALYVDIVRAFDAAGENCAAATAKLGEITRTHAEVIAANAKVLQEGREMALKIALRRFDDQFQKAAKAIIQSKTVATCYQDDGFTKALDELVGKRP
;
A
#
# COMPACT_ATOMS: atom_id res chain seq x y z
N MET A 1 -39.48 21.73 -9.13
CA MET A 1 -38.47 20.88 -9.81
C MET A 1 -37.24 21.74 -10.07
N ALA A 2 -36.13 21.47 -9.38
CA ALA A 2 -34.80 21.95 -9.75
C ALA A 2 -33.79 20.89 -9.29
N ARG A 3 -33.17 20.19 -10.24
CA ARG A 3 -32.19 19.11 -10.02
C ARG A 3 -30.86 19.71 -9.58
N GLY A 4 -30.39 19.29 -8.41
CA GLY A 4 -29.04 19.58 -7.93
C GLY A 4 -27.98 18.91 -8.80
N ARG A 5 -27.12 19.72 -9.40
CA ARG A 5 -25.79 19.32 -9.86
C ARG A 5 -24.82 19.57 -8.71
N SER A 6 -24.37 18.51 -8.04
CA SER A 6 -23.10 18.45 -7.28
C SER A 6 -23.07 17.14 -6.49
N SER A 7 -22.54 16.06 -7.08
CA SER A 7 -22.29 14.79 -6.34
C SER A 7 -21.36 13.78 -7.04
N CYS A 8 -20.71 14.11 -8.17
CA CYS A 8 -19.81 13.14 -8.82
C CYS A 8 -18.34 13.20 -8.37
N GLU A 9 -17.90 14.21 -7.62
CA GLU A 9 -16.50 14.29 -7.18
C GLU A 9 -16.22 13.66 -5.81
N ALA A 10 -17.26 13.31 -5.03
CA ALA A 10 -17.08 12.75 -3.69
C ALA A 10 -16.94 11.21 -3.64
N VAL A 11 -17.10 10.51 -4.77
CA VAL A 11 -17.20 9.03 -4.78
C VAL A 11 -15.85 8.35 -5.05
N VAL A 12 -14.86 9.05 -5.61
CA VAL A 12 -13.58 8.44 -5.98
C VAL A 12 -12.59 8.40 -4.81
N THR A 13 -12.65 9.38 -3.90
CA THR A 13 -11.76 9.45 -2.71
C THR A 13 -12.12 8.44 -1.62
N LEU A 14 -13.30 7.82 -1.66
CA LEU A 14 -13.75 6.88 -0.63
C LEU A 14 -13.50 5.40 -0.99
N ARG A 15 -13.31 5.07 -2.27
CA ARG A 15 -13.41 3.67 -2.74
C ARG A 15 -12.12 2.85 -2.56
N TRP A 16 -10.96 3.49 -2.44
CA TRP A 16 -9.70 2.78 -2.15
C TRP A 16 -9.47 2.55 -0.66
N TRP A 17 -9.99 3.45 0.20
CA TRP A 17 -9.92 3.31 1.65
C TRP A 17 -10.96 2.33 2.23
N MET A 18 -12.04 2.05 1.50
CA MET A 18 -13.15 1.17 1.91
C MET A 18 -12.89 -0.34 1.71
N LEU A 19 -11.67 -0.78 1.41
CA LEU A 19 -11.35 -2.21 1.34
C LEU A 19 -10.92 -2.85 2.67
N PHE A 20 -10.82 -2.05 3.74
CA PHE A 20 -10.48 -2.54 5.09
C PHE A 20 -11.63 -2.35 6.10
N VAL A 21 -12.85 -2.77 5.74
CA VAL A 21 -13.96 -2.78 6.69
C VAL A 21 -13.93 -4.09 7.52
N ILE A 22 -13.14 -4.03 8.59
CA ILE A 22 -13.40 -4.54 9.95
C ILE A 22 -14.39 -5.72 10.05
N ALA A 23 -13.84 -6.93 10.21
CA ALA A 23 -14.49 -7.98 11.01
C ALA A 23 -13.97 -7.88 12.46
N CYS A 24 -14.83 -7.39 13.37
CA CYS A 24 -14.60 -7.45 14.80
C CYS A 24 -14.80 -8.89 15.30
N GLY A 25 -13.78 -9.46 15.97
CA GLY A 25 -13.87 -10.71 16.71
C GLY A 25 -12.85 -10.73 17.86
N PRO A 26 -13.18 -11.33 19.02
CA PRO A 26 -12.52 -11.04 20.28
C PRO A 26 -11.12 -11.66 20.42
N ARG A 27 -10.27 -10.91 21.12
CA ARG A 27 -8.91 -11.22 21.56
C ARG A 27 -8.82 -12.53 22.35
N ALA A 28 -7.83 -13.36 22.02
CA ALA A 28 -7.35 -14.47 22.86
C ALA A 28 -5.80 -14.42 22.99
N PRO A 29 -5.22 -14.94 24.09
CA PRO A 29 -3.99 -14.42 24.70
C PRO A 29 -2.68 -15.00 24.13
N ALA A 30 -1.59 -14.25 24.36
CA ALA A 30 -0.23 -14.63 24.02
C ALA A 30 0.25 -15.90 24.75
N PRO A 31 1.00 -16.80 24.09
CA PRO A 31 1.84 -17.75 24.79
C PRO A 31 3.19 -17.12 25.21
N LEU A 32 3.60 -17.46 26.42
CA LEU A 32 4.88 -17.14 27.07
C LEU A 32 6.10 -17.70 26.30
N PRO A 33 7.30 -17.11 26.49
CA PRO A 33 8.49 -17.43 25.70
C PRO A 33 9.13 -18.77 26.08
N VAL A 34 9.57 -19.52 25.07
CA VAL A 34 10.47 -20.68 25.21
C VAL A 34 11.92 -20.19 25.15
N PRO A 35 12.80 -20.55 26.11
CA PRO A 35 14.21 -20.24 26.05
C PRO A 35 14.90 -21.24 25.12
N GLY A 36 15.17 -20.82 23.88
CA GLY A 36 15.99 -21.56 22.93
C GLY A 36 17.33 -20.85 22.72
N SER A 37 18.35 -21.33 23.41
CA SER A 37 19.75 -20.92 23.21
C SER A 37 20.21 -21.24 21.79
N GLY A 38 20.31 -20.22 20.95
CA GLY A 38 21.01 -20.23 19.67
C GLY A 38 21.96 -19.04 19.64
N ALA A 39 23.25 -19.30 19.39
CA ALA A 39 24.34 -18.35 19.45
C ALA A 39 24.08 -17.02 18.70
N PRO A 40 24.60 -15.87 19.19
CA PRO A 40 24.50 -14.62 18.46
C PRO A 40 25.41 -14.71 17.24
N ILE A 41 24.82 -14.97 16.08
CA ILE A 41 25.47 -14.60 14.82
C ILE A 41 25.52 -13.08 14.84
N ALA A 42 26.72 -12.53 14.96
CA ALA A 42 26.98 -11.11 14.80
C ALA A 42 26.44 -10.68 13.42
N GLN A 43 25.27 -10.05 13.41
CA GLN A 43 24.78 -9.36 12.23
C GLN A 43 25.77 -8.21 11.97
N PRO A 44 26.21 -8.01 10.71
CA PRO A 44 27.03 -6.85 10.35
C PRO A 44 26.33 -5.57 10.82
N PRO A 45 27.06 -4.61 11.42
CA PRO A 45 26.50 -3.35 11.85
C PRO A 45 26.27 -2.45 10.63
N ASP A 46 25.24 -2.77 9.85
CA ASP A 46 24.67 -1.92 8.81
C ASP A 46 23.13 -2.09 8.73
N ALA A 47 22.53 -2.53 9.83
CA ALA A 47 21.08 -2.45 10.02
C ALA A 47 20.72 -0.97 10.25
N ALA A 48 20.41 -0.28 9.15
CA ALA A 48 19.63 0.94 9.03
C ALA A 48 19.54 1.79 10.32
N ALA A 49 20.29 2.88 10.37
CA ALA A 49 20.06 3.97 11.32
C ALA A 49 18.64 4.54 11.11
N GLY A 50 17.69 4.02 11.86
CA GLY A 50 16.29 4.41 11.85
C GLY A 50 15.45 3.25 12.39
N GLY A 51 14.65 3.49 13.42
CA GLY A 51 13.75 2.49 13.98
C GLY A 51 12.76 1.91 12.94
N PRO A 52 11.90 0.96 13.37
CA PRO A 52 10.93 0.34 12.48
C PRO A 52 10.09 1.36 11.70
N LEU A 53 9.91 1.15 10.40
CA LEU A 53 9.25 2.11 9.50
C LEU A 53 7.80 2.42 9.92
N ASP A 54 7.11 1.50 10.59
CA ASP A 54 5.76 1.70 11.14
C ASP A 54 5.70 2.66 12.34
N GLN A 55 6.85 3.02 12.91
CA GLN A 55 6.97 4.00 13.99
C GLN A 55 7.29 5.40 13.45
N ASP A 56 7.95 5.49 12.30
CA ASP A 56 8.28 6.74 11.62
C ASP A 56 7.26 7.04 10.52
N LEU A 57 6.13 7.64 10.92
CA LEU A 57 5.01 7.89 10.01
C LEU A 57 5.33 8.91 8.92
N ASP A 58 6.26 9.83 9.17
CA ASP A 58 6.69 10.80 8.16
C ASP A 58 7.48 10.09 7.06
N ARG A 59 8.45 9.25 7.43
CA ARG A 59 9.21 8.43 6.48
C ARG A 59 8.33 7.41 5.78
N LEU A 60 7.38 6.79 6.49
CA LEU A 60 6.39 5.89 5.90
C LEU A 60 5.51 6.61 4.88
N ALA A 61 5.04 7.82 5.18
CA ALA A 61 4.23 8.62 4.25
C ALA A 61 5.01 8.95 2.97
N GLU A 62 6.27 9.38 3.10
CA GLU A 62 7.13 9.68 1.95
C GLU A 62 7.37 8.45 1.07
N ARG A 63 7.74 7.32 1.69
CA ARG A 63 7.96 6.07 0.96
C ARG A 63 6.68 5.50 0.36
N SER A 64 5.53 5.72 0.99
CA SER A 64 4.22 5.34 0.44
C SER A 64 3.88 6.15 -0.81
N VAL A 65 4.22 7.43 -0.86
CA VAL A 65 4.03 8.23 -2.07
C VAL A 65 4.97 7.75 -3.18
N ALA A 66 6.23 7.44 -2.85
CA ALA A 66 7.18 6.87 -3.81
C ALA A 66 6.67 5.55 -4.41
N LEU A 67 6.09 4.67 -3.60
CA LEU A 67 5.44 3.44 -4.06
C LEU A 67 4.37 3.75 -5.14
N TYR A 68 3.47 4.70 -4.91
CA TYR A 68 2.43 5.04 -5.88
C TYR A 68 3.01 5.63 -7.18
N VAL A 69 4.04 6.47 -7.06
CA VAL A 69 4.74 7.03 -8.22
C VAL A 69 5.40 5.93 -9.05
N ASP A 70 5.99 4.92 -8.41
CA ASP A 70 6.61 3.80 -9.11
C ASP A 70 5.57 2.92 -9.81
N ILE A 71 4.38 2.74 -9.23
CA ILE A 71 3.26 2.03 -9.89
C ILE A 71 2.84 2.78 -11.17
N VAL A 72 2.68 4.11 -11.10
CA VAL A 72 2.37 4.91 -12.29
C VAL A 72 3.41 4.70 -13.38
N ARG A 73 4.71 4.79 -13.03
CA ARG A 73 5.80 4.58 -13.98
C ARG A 73 5.81 3.16 -14.57
N ALA A 74 5.50 2.15 -13.76
CA ALA A 74 5.38 0.77 -14.23
C ALA A 74 4.23 0.61 -15.24
N PHE A 75 3.08 1.23 -14.98
CA PHE A 75 1.95 1.19 -15.89
C PHE A 75 2.23 1.96 -17.19
N ASP A 76 2.83 3.15 -17.09
CA ASP A 76 3.26 3.90 -18.27
C ASP A 76 4.26 3.12 -19.13
N ALA A 77 5.20 2.39 -18.49
CA ALA A 77 6.18 1.57 -19.19
C ALA A 77 5.60 0.28 -19.78
N ALA A 78 4.63 -0.35 -19.10
CA ALA A 78 4.00 -1.58 -19.55
C ALA A 78 2.94 -1.35 -20.64
N GLY A 79 2.28 -0.19 -20.62
CA GLY A 79 1.18 0.12 -21.53
C GLY A 79 0.06 -0.91 -21.40
N GLU A 80 -0.33 -1.52 -22.51
CA GLU A 80 -1.41 -2.53 -22.57
C GLU A 80 -0.88 -3.97 -22.47
N ASN A 81 0.41 -4.16 -22.20
CA ASN A 81 1.01 -5.49 -22.06
C ASN A 81 0.83 -6.00 -20.61
N CYS A 82 -0.19 -6.84 -20.40
CA CYS A 82 -0.54 -7.35 -19.07
C CYS A 82 0.56 -8.21 -18.44
N ALA A 83 1.30 -9.00 -19.23
CA ALA A 83 2.42 -9.77 -18.70
C ALA A 83 3.56 -8.86 -18.21
N ALA A 84 3.87 -7.78 -18.95
CA ALA A 84 4.86 -6.79 -18.53
C ALA A 84 4.39 -6.02 -17.29
N ALA A 85 3.11 -5.64 -17.24
CA ALA A 85 2.52 -4.96 -16.09
C ALA A 85 2.59 -5.84 -14.83
N THR A 86 2.21 -7.12 -14.93
CA THR A 86 2.31 -8.11 -13.86
C THR A 86 3.74 -8.28 -13.36
N ALA A 87 4.71 -8.42 -14.26
CA ALA A 87 6.12 -8.53 -13.88
C ALA A 87 6.62 -7.28 -13.14
N LYS A 88 6.19 -6.09 -13.59
CA LYS A 88 6.54 -4.82 -12.94
C LYS A 88 5.88 -4.64 -11.59
N LEU A 89 4.62 -5.04 -11.42
CA LEU A 89 3.96 -5.08 -10.12
C LEU A 89 4.70 -6.00 -9.16
N GLY A 90 5.09 -7.21 -9.59
CA GLY A 90 5.87 -8.13 -8.76
C GLY A 90 7.28 -7.60 -8.41
N GLU A 91 7.90 -6.78 -9.26
CA GLU A 91 9.13 -6.06 -8.95
C GLU A 91 8.89 -4.98 -7.88
N ILE A 92 7.86 -4.14 -8.05
CA ILE A 92 7.49 -3.08 -7.11
C ILE A 92 7.15 -3.68 -5.74
N THR A 93 6.34 -4.74 -5.68
CA THR A 93 5.97 -5.40 -4.42
C THR A 93 7.21 -5.84 -3.64
N ARG A 94 8.23 -6.38 -4.31
CA ARG A 94 9.48 -6.80 -3.66
C ARG A 94 10.30 -5.59 -3.19
N THR A 95 10.43 -4.56 -4.03
CA THR A 95 11.18 -3.34 -3.70
C THR A 95 10.56 -2.56 -2.54
N HIS A 96 9.23 -2.57 -2.44
CA HIS A 96 8.46 -1.83 -1.43
C HIS A 96 7.85 -2.71 -0.33
N ALA A 97 8.34 -3.95 -0.17
CA ALA A 97 7.77 -4.91 0.79
C ALA A 97 7.69 -4.37 2.22
N GLU A 98 8.71 -3.62 2.66
CA GLU A 98 8.74 -2.98 3.97
C GLU A 98 7.66 -1.91 4.13
N VAL A 99 7.43 -1.10 3.08
CA VAL A 99 6.41 -0.04 3.06
C VAL A 99 5.01 -0.65 3.12
N ILE A 100 4.77 -1.72 2.35
CA ILE A 100 3.51 -2.46 2.33
C ILE A 100 3.23 -3.06 3.72
N ALA A 101 4.23 -3.72 4.33
CA ALA A 101 4.11 -4.30 5.66
C ALA A 101 3.88 -3.25 6.75
N ALA A 102 4.61 -2.13 6.71
CA ALA A 102 4.46 -1.04 7.67
C ALA A 102 3.09 -0.35 7.55
N ASN A 103 2.60 -0.11 6.34
CA ASN A 103 1.26 0.42 6.11
C ASN A 103 0.18 -0.54 6.65
N ALA A 104 0.29 -1.83 6.35
CA ALA A 104 -0.64 -2.83 6.86
C ALA A 104 -0.66 -2.85 8.39
N LYS A 105 0.50 -2.77 9.05
CA LYS A 105 0.61 -2.72 10.51
C LYS A 105 -0.03 -1.47 11.10
N VAL A 106 0.22 -0.30 10.52
CA VAL A 106 -0.38 0.97 10.96
C VAL A 106 -1.91 0.91 10.89
N LEU A 107 -2.47 0.29 9.85
CA LEU A 107 -3.92 0.07 9.75
C LEU A 107 -4.43 -0.93 10.79
N GLN A 108 -3.74 -2.05 10.99
CA GLN A 108 -4.08 -3.04 12.02
C GLN A 108 -4.05 -2.47 13.44
N GLU A 109 -3.14 -1.53 13.71
CA GLU A 109 -3.02 -0.82 14.98
C GLU A 109 -4.04 0.34 15.14
N GLY A 110 -4.87 0.60 14.12
CA GLY A 110 -5.85 1.70 14.14
C GLY A 110 -5.21 3.10 14.06
N ARG A 111 -3.97 3.19 13.59
CA ARG A 111 -3.19 4.44 13.48
C ARG A 111 -3.36 5.12 12.11
N GLU A 112 -4.41 4.75 11.36
CA GLU A 112 -4.73 5.27 10.03
C GLU A 112 -4.80 6.81 9.98
N MET A 113 -5.38 7.44 11.00
CA MET A 113 -5.51 8.90 11.07
C MET A 113 -4.16 9.58 11.29
N ALA A 114 -3.25 8.97 12.04
CA ALA A 114 -1.91 9.49 12.24
C ALA A 114 -1.10 9.44 10.93
N LEU A 115 -1.19 8.33 10.19
CA LEU A 115 -0.58 8.22 8.86
C LEU A 115 -1.21 9.20 7.86
N LYS A 116 -2.53 9.38 7.89
CA LYS A 116 -3.23 10.37 7.07
C LYS A 116 -2.75 11.80 7.35
N ILE A 117 -2.47 12.13 8.61
CA ILE A 117 -1.89 13.44 8.98
C ILE A 117 -0.49 13.58 8.37
N ALA A 118 0.37 12.56 8.51
CA ALA A 118 1.71 12.56 7.93
C ALA A 118 1.68 12.68 6.39
N LEU A 119 0.71 12.05 5.73
CA LEU A 119 0.51 12.14 4.28
C LEU A 119 0.05 13.52 3.79
N ARG A 120 -0.47 14.41 4.65
CA ARG A 120 -0.99 15.73 4.21
C ARG A 120 0.04 16.56 3.46
N ARG A 121 1.33 16.45 3.82
CA ARG A 121 2.42 17.16 3.13
C ARG A 121 2.65 16.69 1.69
N PHE A 122 2.08 15.54 1.32
CA PHE A 122 2.19 14.93 0.01
C PHE A 122 0.83 14.72 -0.69
N ASP A 123 -0.27 15.27 -0.16
CA ASP A 123 -1.62 14.94 -0.61
C ASP A 123 -1.79 15.15 -2.12
N ASP A 124 -1.33 16.28 -2.66
CA ASP A 124 -1.39 16.54 -4.11
C ASP A 124 -0.65 15.47 -4.94
N GLN A 125 0.54 15.05 -4.51
CA GLN A 125 1.33 14.04 -5.22
C GLN A 125 0.67 12.67 -5.12
N PHE A 126 0.19 12.32 -3.94
CA PHE A 126 -0.49 11.07 -3.68
C PHE A 126 -1.79 10.96 -4.48
N GLN A 127 -2.65 11.98 -4.44
CA GLN A 127 -3.89 12.03 -5.19
C GLN A 127 -3.65 12.01 -6.70
N LYS A 128 -2.64 12.74 -7.18
CA LYS A 128 -2.25 12.71 -8.60
C LYS A 128 -1.82 11.32 -9.04
N ALA A 129 -0.98 10.64 -8.25
CA ALA A 129 -0.51 9.29 -8.56
C ALA A 129 -1.65 8.27 -8.50
N ALA A 130 -2.47 8.30 -7.45
CA ALA A 130 -3.64 7.43 -7.30
C ALA A 130 -4.63 7.61 -8.48
N LYS A 131 -4.91 8.86 -8.87
CA LYS A 131 -5.75 9.15 -10.04
C LYS A 131 -5.13 8.60 -11.32
N ALA A 132 -3.84 8.76 -11.54
CA ALA A 132 -3.14 8.24 -12.72
C ALA A 132 -3.21 6.70 -12.78
N ILE A 133 -3.06 6.02 -11.65
CA ILE A 133 -3.23 4.55 -11.54
C ILE A 133 -4.63 4.13 -11.98
N ILE A 134 -5.68 4.73 -11.38
CA ILE A 134 -7.09 4.38 -11.65
C ILE A 134 -7.46 4.66 -13.11
N GLN A 135 -6.93 5.74 -13.68
CA GLN A 135 -7.19 6.14 -15.06
C GLN A 135 -6.22 5.52 -16.06
N SER A 136 -5.32 4.63 -15.62
CA SER A 136 -4.33 4.03 -16.51
C SER A 136 -5.00 3.08 -17.50
N LYS A 137 -4.51 3.13 -18.74
CA LYS A 137 -4.92 2.16 -19.78
C LYS A 137 -4.54 0.74 -19.38
N THR A 138 -3.41 0.57 -18.70
CA THR A 138 -2.96 -0.72 -18.16
C THR A 138 -4.01 -1.34 -17.25
N VAL A 139 -4.53 -0.59 -16.27
CA VAL A 139 -5.61 -1.10 -15.41
C VAL A 139 -6.87 -1.37 -16.22
N ALA A 140 -7.29 -0.46 -17.10
CA ALA A 140 -8.50 -0.65 -17.89
C ALA A 140 -8.46 -1.92 -18.78
N THR A 141 -7.28 -2.23 -19.35
CA THR A 141 -7.09 -3.38 -20.24
C THR A 141 -6.80 -4.67 -19.47
N CYS A 142 -6.00 -4.62 -18.42
CA CYS A 142 -5.45 -5.81 -17.75
C CYS A 142 -6.21 -6.26 -16.51
N TYR A 143 -7.23 -5.54 -16.05
CA TYR A 143 -8.01 -5.95 -14.87
C TYR A 143 -8.77 -7.28 -15.02
N GLN A 144 -8.92 -7.79 -16.25
CA GLN A 144 -9.49 -9.12 -16.51
C GLN A 144 -8.44 -10.22 -16.57
N ASP A 145 -7.14 -9.89 -16.53
CA ASP A 145 -6.05 -10.85 -16.47
C ASP A 145 -5.83 -11.29 -15.02
N ASP A 146 -5.86 -12.60 -14.78
CA ASP A 146 -5.72 -13.19 -13.45
C ASP A 146 -4.34 -12.91 -12.84
N GLY A 147 -3.30 -12.94 -13.66
CA GLY A 147 -1.93 -12.68 -13.22
C GLY A 147 -1.77 -11.24 -12.74
N PHE A 148 -2.31 -10.30 -13.52
CA PHE A 148 -2.31 -8.88 -13.18
C PHE A 148 -3.12 -8.61 -11.90
N THR A 149 -4.34 -9.14 -11.81
CA THR A 149 -5.21 -8.94 -10.65
C THR A 149 -4.58 -9.48 -9.38
N LYS A 150 -3.98 -10.68 -9.44
CA LYS A 150 -3.25 -11.26 -8.31
C LYS A 150 -2.06 -10.41 -7.88
N ALA A 151 -1.25 -9.94 -8.83
CA ALA A 151 -0.10 -9.09 -8.53
C ALA A 151 -0.52 -7.74 -7.92
N LEU A 152 -1.64 -7.17 -8.40
CA LEU A 152 -2.22 -5.96 -7.85
C LEU A 152 -2.76 -6.19 -6.43
N ASP A 153 -3.44 -7.31 -6.18
CA ASP A 153 -3.96 -7.69 -4.85
C ASP A 153 -2.82 -7.91 -3.84
N GLU A 154 -1.71 -8.53 -4.26
CA GLU A 154 -0.53 -8.69 -3.41
C GLU A 154 0.11 -7.33 -3.04
N LEU A 155 0.10 -6.38 -3.96
CA LEU A 155 0.64 -5.04 -3.76
C LEU A 155 -0.18 -4.21 -2.77
N VAL A 156 -1.51 -4.26 -2.86
CA VAL A 156 -2.41 -3.53 -1.95
C VAL A 156 -2.56 -4.24 -0.58
N GLY A 157 -1.92 -5.40 -0.43
CA GLY A 157 -2.06 -6.29 0.70
C GLY A 157 -3.31 -7.15 0.56
N LYS A 158 -3.17 -8.46 0.83
CA LYS A 158 -4.32 -9.36 0.93
C LYS A 158 -5.34 -8.75 1.88
N ARG A 159 -6.58 -8.59 1.40
CA ARG A 159 -7.74 -8.39 2.26
C ARG A 159 -7.77 -9.59 3.22
N PRO A 160 -7.60 -9.39 4.55
CA PRO A 160 -7.66 -10.50 5.50
C PRO A 160 -9.06 -11.11 5.54
#